data_AF-A0A1Z5K9G2-F1
#
_entry.id   AF-A0A1Z5K9G2-F1
#
_cell.length_a   1.000
_cell.length_b   1.000
_cell.length_c   1.000
_cell.angle_alpha   90.00
_cell.angle_beta   90.00
_cell.angle_gamma   90.00
#
_symmetry.space_group_name_H-M   'P 1'
#
loop_
_entity.id
_entity.type
_entity.pdbx_description
1 polymer ?
#
loop_
_entity_poly.entity_id
_entity_poly.type
_entity_poly.pdbx_seq_one_letter_code
_entity_poly.pdbx_strand_id
1 'polypeptide(L)'
;MDHSNREKWRNDPTKSFSDWKIEIVVNDDSRCSRTYHVHKTFLAHGPRRSEYFAMLFHKEDYQEHQTNQSQIMLHPLAAETFPTFLDYVYGSKLTVTAETATALHHLAEYFQIRSLLSELLGFFAFDSPMSMENVHIYYLHAKYLCDVFVMGLVTSFLRTRIQAVLPTHPIVEHSDPQLWANVCRLDPKKWNVGATIDNSCKWSRIVAKVCTHQGEDTLDSESFQTLTTPLASIDPSVALDLCKLEDRLYCKSDNDEAPSCLSLLQERCVSALSEDWKGLNGSDVKQVENLMQRSPEFLVKLLIQSVKEASQEVDRLSFELDSCNKAVTETPTRRAEPAIAKVSGKRGRDEDDGEYQRYYWEVW
;
A
#
# COMPACT_ATOMS: atom_id res chain seq x y z
N MET A 1 2.99 -47.44 5.26
CA MET A 1 4.29 -47.75 4.62
C MET A 1 5.06 -46.46 4.56
N ASP A 2 6.28 -46.45 5.07
CA ASP A 2 7.08 -45.22 5.22
C ASP A 2 7.51 -44.66 3.85
N HIS A 3 7.35 -43.36 3.62
CA HIS A 3 7.58 -42.69 2.33
C HIS A 3 9.04 -42.22 2.15
N SER A 4 9.99 -42.90 2.81
CA SER A 4 11.40 -42.49 2.87
C SER A 4 12.13 -42.57 1.53
N ASN A 5 11.64 -43.37 0.57
CA ASN A 5 12.28 -43.61 -0.72
C ASN A 5 11.73 -42.75 -1.87
N ARG A 6 11.37 -41.49 -1.59
CA ARG A 6 10.96 -40.55 -2.64
C ARG A 6 12.21 -40.05 -3.38
N GLU A 7 12.28 -40.32 -4.67
CA GLU A 7 13.30 -39.75 -5.56
C GLU A 7 13.27 -38.23 -5.45
N LYS A 8 14.40 -37.62 -5.07
CA LYS A 8 14.55 -36.18 -4.92
C LYS A 8 15.62 -35.72 -5.90
N TRP A 9 15.32 -34.65 -6.64
CA TRP A 9 16.30 -33.88 -7.41
C TRP A 9 17.49 -33.36 -6.56
N ARG A 10 17.35 -33.37 -5.23
CA ARG A 10 18.38 -33.03 -4.23
C ARG A 10 19.38 -34.16 -3.95
N ASN A 11 19.18 -35.35 -4.51
CA ASN A 11 20.10 -36.48 -4.36
C ASN A 11 21.35 -36.29 -5.24
N ASP A 12 22.38 -37.11 -4.99
CA ASP A 12 23.57 -37.21 -5.85
C ASP A 12 23.14 -37.58 -7.29
N PRO A 13 23.42 -36.74 -8.31
CA PRO A 13 22.93 -36.93 -9.68
C PRO A 13 23.39 -38.24 -10.32
N THR A 14 24.54 -38.77 -9.89
CA THR A 14 25.08 -40.05 -10.36
C THR A 14 24.30 -41.25 -9.82
N LYS A 15 23.57 -41.06 -8.71
CA LYS A 15 22.76 -42.09 -8.04
C LYS A 15 21.27 -41.95 -8.30
N SER A 16 20.78 -40.74 -8.61
CA SER A 16 19.39 -40.50 -9.00
C SER A 16 19.12 -40.71 -10.50
N PHE A 17 20.17 -40.88 -11.33
CA PHE A 17 20.05 -41.00 -12.79
C PHE A 17 19.46 -39.75 -13.46
N SER A 18 19.85 -38.57 -13.01
CA SER A 18 19.37 -37.30 -13.54
C SER A 18 19.86 -37.07 -14.98
N ASP A 19 18.90 -36.96 -15.92
CA ASP A 19 19.11 -36.90 -17.37
C ASP A 19 19.02 -35.48 -17.94
N TRP A 20 18.85 -34.46 -17.07
CA TRP A 20 18.83 -33.06 -17.45
C TRP A 20 19.43 -32.14 -16.37
N LYS A 21 19.94 -30.99 -16.80
CA LYS A 21 20.41 -29.90 -15.94
C LYS A 21 19.59 -28.64 -16.18
N ILE A 22 19.23 -27.93 -15.12
CA ILE A 22 18.72 -26.56 -15.20
C ILE A 22 19.73 -25.67 -14.52
N GLU A 23 20.36 -24.77 -15.26
CA GLU A 23 21.17 -23.69 -14.72
C GLU A 23 20.29 -22.45 -14.56
N ILE A 24 20.06 -22.01 -13.33
CA ILE A 24 19.42 -20.73 -13.04
C ILE A 24 20.51 -19.66 -12.94
N VAL A 25 20.43 -18.64 -13.79
CA VAL A 25 21.29 -17.44 -13.76
C VAL A 25 20.49 -16.29 -13.17
N VAL A 26 21.04 -15.59 -12.18
CA VAL A 26 20.37 -14.45 -11.53
C VAL A 26 20.59 -13.18 -12.34
N ASN A 27 19.51 -12.45 -12.67
CA ASN A 27 19.56 -11.29 -13.58
C ASN A 27 20.58 -10.21 -13.17
N ASP A 28 20.66 -9.92 -11.86
CA ASP A 28 21.43 -8.77 -11.33
C ASP A 28 22.90 -9.09 -11.05
N ASP A 29 23.28 -10.38 -11.06
CA ASP A 29 24.67 -10.83 -10.96
C ASP A 29 24.89 -12.07 -11.82
N SER A 30 25.42 -11.84 -13.03
CA SER A 30 25.75 -12.90 -14.00
C SER A 30 26.84 -13.87 -13.51
N ARG A 31 27.45 -13.65 -12.35
CA ARG A 31 28.39 -14.58 -11.69
C ARG A 31 27.70 -15.53 -10.72
N CYS A 32 26.45 -15.28 -10.37
CA CYS A 32 25.66 -16.12 -9.48
C CYS A 32 24.73 -17.04 -10.30
N SER A 33 25.24 -18.21 -10.71
CA SER A 33 24.41 -19.30 -11.25
C SER A 33 24.30 -20.48 -10.27
N ARG A 34 23.18 -21.21 -10.36
CA ARG A 34 22.91 -22.44 -9.59
C ARG A 34 22.42 -23.53 -10.52
N THR A 35 23.12 -24.66 -10.54
CA THR A 35 22.76 -25.82 -11.36
C THR A 35 21.96 -26.84 -10.55
N TYR A 36 20.80 -27.22 -11.09
CA TYR A 36 19.89 -28.22 -10.54
C TYR A 36 19.91 -29.45 -11.45
N HIS A 37 20.12 -30.62 -10.86
CA HIS A 37 20.07 -31.89 -11.56
C HIS A 37 18.67 -32.49 -11.42
N VAL A 38 18.04 -32.78 -12.55
CA VAL A 38 16.61 -33.10 -12.63
C VAL A 38 16.37 -34.21 -13.65
N HIS A 39 15.17 -34.78 -13.63
CA HIS A 39 14.75 -35.85 -14.53
C HIS A 39 13.66 -35.34 -15.46
N LYS A 40 13.80 -35.56 -16.78
CA LYS A 40 12.83 -35.12 -17.80
C LYS A 40 11.42 -35.63 -17.49
N THR A 41 11.31 -36.84 -16.96
CA THR A 41 10.02 -37.48 -16.63
C THR A 41 9.17 -36.68 -15.63
N PHE A 42 9.76 -36.18 -14.54
CA PHE A 42 9.02 -35.39 -13.53
C PHE A 42 8.65 -33.99 -14.04
N LEU A 43 9.47 -33.40 -14.90
CA LEU A 43 9.22 -32.08 -15.46
C LEU A 43 8.16 -32.10 -16.58
N ALA A 44 8.11 -33.14 -17.42
CA ALA A 44 7.25 -33.19 -18.60
C ALA A 44 6.02 -34.11 -18.49
N HIS A 45 5.92 -34.96 -17.47
CA HIS A 45 4.80 -35.90 -17.31
C HIS A 45 4.13 -35.83 -15.93
N GLY A 46 2.91 -36.37 -15.86
CA GLY A 46 2.10 -36.38 -14.64
C GLY A 46 1.31 -35.08 -14.39
N PRO A 47 0.59 -34.99 -13.24
CA PRO A 47 -0.32 -33.88 -12.93
C PRO A 47 0.37 -32.59 -12.50
N ARG A 48 1.68 -32.62 -12.24
CA ARG A 48 2.51 -31.46 -11.84
C ARG A 48 3.55 -31.08 -12.90
N ARG A 49 3.36 -31.56 -14.13
CA ARG A 49 4.24 -31.25 -15.26
C ARG A 49 4.24 -29.75 -15.60
N SER A 50 5.33 -29.32 -16.18
CA SER A 50 5.52 -28.06 -16.87
C SER A 50 5.28 -28.24 -18.36
N GLU A 51 4.34 -27.50 -18.94
CA GLU A 51 4.13 -27.51 -20.39
C GLU A 51 5.33 -26.89 -21.12
N TYR A 52 6.04 -25.93 -20.50
CA TYR A 52 7.32 -25.41 -21.01
C TYR A 52 8.35 -26.53 -21.20
N PHE A 53 8.61 -27.34 -20.17
CA PHE A 53 9.58 -28.45 -20.29
C PHE A 53 9.07 -29.59 -21.18
N ALA A 54 7.77 -29.88 -21.18
CA ALA A 54 7.19 -30.85 -22.11
C ALA A 54 7.38 -30.44 -23.58
N MET A 55 7.17 -29.16 -23.92
CA MET A 55 7.43 -28.62 -25.25
C MET A 55 8.93 -28.62 -25.60
N LEU A 56 9.80 -28.27 -24.65
CA LEU A 56 11.25 -28.28 -24.84
C LEU A 56 11.77 -29.68 -25.15
N PHE A 57 11.36 -30.68 -24.37
CA PHE A 57 11.86 -32.06 -24.56
C PHE A 57 11.27 -32.77 -25.77
N HIS A 58 10.12 -32.32 -26.30
CA HIS A 58 9.50 -32.92 -27.48
C HIS A 58 10.16 -32.49 -28.81
N LYS A 59 10.89 -31.37 -28.84
CA LYS A 59 11.55 -30.84 -30.04
C LYS A 59 13.06 -31.01 -29.94
N GLU A 60 13.61 -31.97 -30.67
CA GLU A 60 15.03 -32.34 -30.62
C GLU A 60 15.98 -31.26 -31.20
N ASP A 61 15.45 -30.32 -32.01
CA ASP A 61 16.24 -29.28 -32.69
C ASP A 61 16.80 -28.17 -31.77
N TYR A 62 16.39 -28.13 -30.49
CA TYR A 62 16.86 -27.12 -29.53
C TYR A 62 18.31 -27.40 -29.06
N GLN A 63 19.11 -26.35 -28.89
CA GLN A 63 20.54 -26.47 -28.50
C GLN A 63 20.71 -27.16 -27.14
N GLU A 64 19.73 -27.00 -26.26
CA GLU A 64 19.64 -27.59 -24.93
C GLU A 64 19.71 -29.13 -24.96
N HIS A 65 19.26 -29.80 -26.04
CA HIS A 65 19.39 -31.26 -26.16
C HIS A 65 20.83 -31.72 -26.40
N GLN A 66 21.66 -30.90 -27.05
CA GLN A 66 23.07 -31.22 -27.31
C GLN A 66 23.88 -31.25 -26.02
N THR A 67 23.51 -30.39 -25.06
CA THR A 67 24.17 -30.25 -23.74
C THR A 67 23.44 -30.99 -22.61
N ASN A 68 22.21 -31.43 -22.85
CA ASN A 68 21.22 -31.83 -21.85
C ASN A 68 21.07 -30.79 -20.72
N GLN A 69 21.08 -29.51 -21.08
CA GLN A 69 21.05 -28.38 -20.14
C GLN A 69 20.19 -27.23 -20.66
N SER A 70 19.23 -26.80 -19.84
CA SER A 70 18.56 -25.50 -19.98
C SER A 70 19.30 -24.45 -19.16
N GLN A 71 19.57 -23.28 -19.72
CA GLN A 71 19.95 -22.09 -18.96
C GLN A 71 18.76 -21.14 -18.90
N ILE A 72 18.35 -20.74 -17.70
CA ILE A 72 17.15 -19.94 -17.45
C ILE A 72 17.53 -18.74 -16.59
N MET A 73 17.22 -17.55 -17.07
CA MET A 73 17.51 -16.28 -16.42
C MET A 73 16.30 -15.89 -15.53
N LEU A 74 16.52 -15.73 -14.22
CA LEU A 74 15.46 -15.43 -13.24
C LEU A 74 15.85 -14.26 -12.32
N HIS A 75 14.87 -13.44 -11.97
CA HIS A 75 14.98 -12.44 -10.90
C HIS A 75 15.36 -13.12 -9.55
N PRO A 76 16.19 -12.50 -8.68
CA PRO A 76 16.63 -13.08 -7.41
C PRO A 76 15.54 -13.80 -6.59
N LEU A 77 14.38 -13.16 -6.39
CA LEU A 77 13.24 -13.72 -5.64
C LEU A 77 12.73 -15.05 -6.22
N ALA A 78 12.65 -15.15 -7.56
CA ALA A 78 12.23 -16.37 -8.24
C ALA A 78 13.34 -17.44 -8.20
N ALA A 79 14.61 -17.05 -8.35
CA ALA A 79 15.75 -17.95 -8.25
C ALA A 79 15.92 -18.55 -6.84
N GLU A 80 15.65 -17.78 -5.79
CA GLU A 80 15.65 -18.25 -4.39
C GLU A 80 14.48 -19.20 -4.11
N THR A 81 13.33 -18.96 -4.73
CA THR A 81 12.12 -19.78 -4.58
C THR A 81 12.13 -21.06 -5.45
N PHE A 82 13.00 -21.12 -6.46
CA PHE A 82 13.11 -22.23 -7.41
C PHE A 82 13.27 -23.64 -6.78
N PRO A 83 14.04 -23.83 -5.69
CA PRO A 83 14.09 -25.10 -4.97
C PRO A 83 12.72 -25.58 -4.46
N THR A 84 11.89 -24.67 -3.92
CA THR A 84 10.54 -24.99 -3.43
C THR A 84 9.61 -25.37 -4.58
N PHE A 85 9.75 -24.71 -5.73
CA PHE A 85 9.08 -25.07 -6.98
C PHE A 85 9.49 -26.47 -7.47
N LEU A 86 10.78 -26.82 -7.45
CA LEU A 86 11.21 -28.19 -7.78
C LEU A 86 10.69 -29.22 -6.78
N ASP A 87 10.72 -28.93 -5.47
CA ASP A 87 10.15 -29.82 -4.46
C ASP A 87 8.66 -30.10 -4.72
N TYR A 88 7.90 -29.09 -5.17
CA TYR A 88 6.52 -29.25 -5.62
C TYR A 88 6.38 -30.21 -6.80
N VAL A 89 7.16 -30.02 -7.88
CA VAL A 89 7.10 -30.85 -9.09
C VAL A 89 7.40 -32.33 -8.76
N TYR A 90 8.33 -32.59 -7.85
CA TYR A 90 8.63 -33.94 -7.33
C TYR A 90 7.58 -34.45 -6.31
N GLY A 91 6.44 -33.76 -6.23
CA GLY A 91 5.25 -34.18 -5.49
C GLY A 91 5.25 -33.81 -4.01
N SER A 92 6.22 -33.05 -3.51
CA SER A 92 6.23 -32.62 -2.10
C SER A 92 5.00 -31.76 -1.78
N LYS A 93 4.60 -31.75 -0.50
CA LYS A 93 3.54 -30.83 -0.05
C LYS A 93 4.08 -29.41 -0.16
N LEU A 94 3.38 -28.55 -0.89
CA LEU A 94 3.72 -27.14 -0.97
C LEU A 94 3.51 -26.47 0.39
N THR A 95 4.45 -25.63 0.79
CA THR A 95 4.29 -24.72 1.94
C THR A 95 4.38 -23.31 1.38
N VAL A 96 3.23 -22.68 1.15
CA VAL A 96 3.15 -21.31 0.64
C VAL A 96 3.18 -20.34 1.81
N THR A 97 3.97 -19.28 1.68
CA THR A 97 4.11 -18.20 2.67
C THR A 97 3.96 -16.85 1.98
N ALA A 98 3.83 -15.74 2.73
CA ALA A 98 3.71 -14.41 2.12
C ALA A 98 4.95 -14.04 1.28
N GLU A 99 6.12 -14.50 1.72
CA GLU A 99 7.41 -14.29 1.06
C GLU A 99 7.53 -15.11 -0.23
N THR A 100 7.00 -16.33 -0.26
CA THR A 100 7.16 -17.26 -1.40
C THR A 100 6.00 -17.23 -2.40
N ALA A 101 4.79 -16.81 -2.01
CA ALA A 101 3.57 -16.92 -2.83
C ALA A 101 3.69 -16.27 -4.21
N THR A 102 4.11 -15.01 -4.29
CA THR A 102 4.24 -14.29 -5.56
C THR A 102 5.33 -14.87 -6.45
N ALA A 103 6.46 -15.28 -5.87
CA ALA A 103 7.54 -15.92 -6.62
C ALA A 103 7.15 -17.31 -7.14
N LEU A 104 6.40 -18.10 -6.36
CA LEU A 104 5.80 -19.36 -6.80
C LEU A 104 4.76 -19.13 -7.91
N HIS A 105 3.96 -18.06 -7.85
CA HIS A 105 2.97 -17.73 -8.89
C HIS A 105 3.65 -17.39 -10.22
N HIS A 106 4.61 -16.47 -10.20
CA HIS A 106 5.44 -16.13 -11.35
C HIS A 106 6.13 -17.36 -11.97
N LEU A 107 6.74 -18.24 -11.14
CA LEU A 107 7.33 -19.49 -11.61
C LEU A 107 6.29 -20.45 -12.21
N ALA A 108 5.12 -20.57 -11.60
CA ALA A 108 4.03 -21.43 -12.08
C ALA A 108 3.46 -20.95 -13.43
N GLU A 109 3.40 -19.64 -13.64
CA GLU A 109 3.00 -19.03 -14.92
C GLU A 109 4.10 -19.24 -15.98
N TYR A 110 5.35 -18.88 -15.69
CA TYR A 110 6.49 -19.03 -16.59
C TYR A 110 6.66 -20.49 -17.07
N PHE A 111 6.64 -21.44 -16.14
CA PHE A 111 6.75 -22.87 -16.44
C PHE A 111 5.41 -23.53 -16.82
N GLN A 112 4.32 -22.78 -16.83
CA GLN A 112 2.97 -23.23 -17.22
C GLN A 112 2.46 -24.45 -16.42
N ILE A 113 2.71 -24.48 -15.11
CA ILE A 113 2.26 -25.55 -14.21
C ILE A 113 0.86 -25.21 -13.68
N ARG A 114 -0.17 -25.63 -14.44
CA ARG A 114 -1.59 -25.31 -14.14
C ARG A 114 -2.06 -25.78 -12.75
N SER A 115 -1.56 -26.92 -12.26
CA SER A 115 -1.90 -27.42 -10.91
C SER A 115 -1.32 -26.54 -9.81
N LEU A 116 -0.09 -26.03 -9.97
CA LEU A 116 0.51 -25.09 -9.04
C LEU A 116 -0.21 -23.74 -9.05
N LEU A 117 -0.56 -23.22 -10.24
CA LEU A 117 -1.41 -22.03 -10.37
C LEU A 117 -2.74 -22.23 -9.64
N SER A 118 -3.40 -23.38 -9.80
CA SER A 118 -4.67 -23.67 -9.10
C SER A 118 -4.51 -23.75 -7.58
N GLU A 119 -3.42 -24.34 -7.06
CA GLU A 119 -3.14 -24.38 -5.61
C GLU A 119 -2.85 -22.96 -5.08
N LEU A 120 -2.12 -22.12 -5.83
CA LEU A 120 -1.82 -20.73 -5.44
C LEU A 120 -3.03 -19.80 -5.53
N LEU A 121 -3.90 -19.97 -6.53
CA LEU A 121 -5.18 -19.25 -6.60
C LEU A 121 -6.09 -19.60 -5.41
N GLY A 122 -6.11 -20.87 -5.01
CA GLY A 122 -6.78 -21.31 -3.78
C GLY A 122 -6.21 -20.62 -2.54
N PHE A 123 -4.88 -20.57 -2.43
CA PHE A 123 -4.20 -19.83 -1.36
C PHE A 123 -4.53 -18.33 -1.37
N PHE A 124 -4.59 -17.67 -2.52
CA PHE A 124 -4.92 -16.25 -2.63
C PHE A 124 -6.41 -15.93 -2.40
N ALA A 125 -7.31 -16.89 -2.57
CA ALA A 125 -8.76 -16.70 -2.44
C ALA A 125 -9.31 -17.11 -1.06
N PHE A 126 -8.89 -18.27 -0.53
CA PHE A 126 -9.52 -18.91 0.64
C PHE A 126 -8.61 -18.92 1.87
N ASP A 127 -7.33 -19.29 1.70
CA ASP A 127 -6.37 -19.33 2.81
C ASP A 127 -5.69 -17.98 3.07
N SER A 128 -6.01 -16.97 2.25
CA SER A 128 -5.16 -15.81 1.99
C SER A 128 -4.84 -14.98 3.22
N PRO A 129 -3.59 -15.01 3.71
CA PRO A 129 -3.18 -14.25 4.87
C PRO A 129 -2.77 -12.83 4.48
N MET A 130 -3.19 -12.30 3.31
CA MET A 130 -2.90 -10.92 2.95
C MET A 130 -3.54 -10.01 4.00
N SER A 131 -2.69 -9.32 4.73
CA SER A 131 -3.01 -8.53 5.90
C SER A 131 -2.31 -7.18 5.78
N MET A 132 -2.55 -6.26 6.72
CA MET A 132 -1.79 -5.01 6.70
C MET A 132 -0.31 -5.31 6.93
N GLU A 133 0.00 -6.19 7.88
CA GLU A 133 1.34 -6.58 8.27
C GLU A 133 2.21 -7.07 7.09
N ASN A 134 1.64 -7.71 6.05
CA ASN A 134 2.41 -8.30 4.95
C ASN A 134 2.07 -7.81 3.53
N VAL A 135 1.05 -6.97 3.31
CA VAL A 135 0.68 -6.49 1.95
C VAL A 135 1.84 -5.83 1.19
N HIS A 136 2.78 -5.22 1.92
CA HIS A 136 3.98 -4.61 1.36
C HIS A 136 4.94 -5.63 0.72
N ILE A 137 5.02 -6.86 1.24
CA ILE A 137 5.81 -7.95 0.69
C ILE A 137 5.23 -8.38 -0.67
N TYR A 138 3.93 -8.63 -0.71
CA TYR A 138 3.22 -8.97 -1.95
C TYR A 138 3.37 -7.88 -3.02
N TYR A 139 3.23 -6.61 -2.63
CA TYR A 139 3.44 -5.47 -3.54
C TYR A 139 4.85 -5.44 -4.13
N LEU A 140 5.89 -5.51 -3.28
CA LEU A 140 7.28 -5.49 -3.72
C LEU A 140 7.58 -6.67 -4.65
N HIS A 141 7.19 -7.88 -4.27
CA HIS A 141 7.43 -9.07 -5.08
C HIS A 141 6.68 -9.00 -6.42
N ALA A 142 5.45 -8.49 -6.43
CA ALA A 142 4.68 -8.34 -7.66
C ALA A 142 5.27 -7.27 -8.59
N LYS A 143 5.79 -6.17 -8.02
CA LYS A 143 6.51 -5.13 -8.77
C LYS A 143 7.79 -5.66 -9.41
N TYR A 144 8.64 -6.35 -8.65
CA TYR A 144 9.91 -6.88 -9.15
C TYR A 144 9.76 -8.04 -10.15
N LEU A 145 8.70 -8.86 -10.01
CA LEU A 145 8.43 -10.00 -10.89
C LEU A 145 7.47 -9.67 -12.05
N CYS A 146 7.04 -8.40 -12.16
CA CYS A 146 6.01 -7.93 -13.09
C CYS A 146 4.69 -8.75 -13.02
N ASP A 147 4.34 -9.24 -11.83
CA ASP A 147 3.16 -10.07 -11.59
C ASP A 147 1.89 -9.22 -11.52
N VAL A 148 1.26 -9.02 -12.68
CA VAL A 148 0.05 -8.20 -12.84
C VAL A 148 -1.12 -8.77 -12.05
N PHE A 149 -1.21 -10.09 -11.89
CA PHE A 149 -2.29 -10.75 -11.16
C PHE A 149 -2.19 -10.44 -9.66
N VAL A 150 -1.04 -10.68 -9.04
CA VAL A 150 -0.83 -10.40 -7.61
C VAL A 150 -0.85 -8.89 -7.33
N MET A 151 -0.38 -8.04 -8.25
CA MET A 151 -0.55 -6.58 -8.15
C MET A 151 -2.04 -6.18 -8.16
N GLY A 152 -2.87 -6.86 -8.95
CA GLY A 152 -4.33 -6.71 -8.93
C GLY A 152 -4.96 -7.08 -7.59
N LEU A 153 -4.51 -8.17 -6.96
CA LEU A 153 -4.94 -8.58 -5.62
C LEU A 153 -4.56 -7.53 -4.56
N VAL A 154 -3.29 -7.08 -4.54
CA VAL A 154 -2.80 -6.02 -3.65
C VAL A 154 -3.64 -4.74 -3.79
N THR A 155 -3.88 -4.31 -5.04
CA THR A 155 -4.69 -3.12 -5.34
C THR A 155 -6.14 -3.28 -4.83
N SER A 156 -6.73 -4.48 -4.99
CA SER A 156 -8.08 -4.78 -4.51
C SER A 156 -8.15 -4.78 -2.98
N PHE A 157 -7.20 -5.44 -2.32
CA PHE A 157 -7.08 -5.49 -0.86
C PHE A 157 -6.95 -4.08 -0.26
N LEU A 158 -5.99 -3.28 -0.73
CA LEU A 158 -5.78 -1.90 -0.27
C LEU A 158 -7.01 -1.02 -0.51
N ARG A 159 -7.74 -1.21 -1.62
CA ARG A 159 -8.99 -0.47 -1.87
C ARG A 159 -10.06 -0.77 -0.82
N THR A 160 -10.24 -2.04 -0.44
CA THR A 160 -11.20 -2.41 0.62
C THR A 160 -10.77 -1.99 2.03
N ARG A 161 -9.48 -1.71 2.25
CA ARG A 161 -8.92 -1.37 3.57
C ARG A 161 -8.21 -0.02 3.62
N ILE A 162 -8.50 0.91 2.69
CA ILE A 162 -7.80 2.20 2.57
C ILE A 162 -7.85 3.01 3.88
N GLN A 163 -8.99 2.96 4.59
CA GLN A 163 -9.16 3.63 5.88
C GLN A 163 -8.33 3.00 7.03
N ALA A 164 -7.81 1.78 6.86
CA ALA A 164 -6.90 1.14 7.83
C ALA A 164 -5.41 1.44 7.56
N VAL A 165 -5.05 1.92 6.36
CA VAL A 165 -3.68 2.31 6.03
C VAL A 165 -3.22 3.46 6.94
N LEU A 166 -2.01 3.39 7.48
CA LEU A 166 -1.36 4.47 8.22
C LEU A 166 -0.25 5.09 7.35
N PRO A 167 0.03 6.41 7.45
CA PRO A 167 1.15 7.03 6.72
C PRO A 167 2.53 6.46 7.07
N THR A 168 2.67 5.77 8.20
CA THR A 168 3.91 5.08 8.63
C THR A 168 3.98 3.62 8.19
N HIS A 169 3.02 3.14 7.40
CA HIS A 169 2.94 1.74 7.02
C HIS A 169 3.93 1.41 5.89
N PRO A 170 4.67 0.28 5.92
CA PRO A 170 5.69 -0.03 4.91
C PRO A 170 5.20 0.00 3.45
N ILE A 171 3.92 -0.30 3.22
CA ILE A 171 3.31 -0.17 1.88
C ILE A 171 3.41 1.26 1.33
N VAL A 172 3.24 2.29 2.18
CA VAL A 172 3.26 3.71 1.80
C VAL A 172 4.69 4.17 1.48
N GLU A 173 5.68 3.63 2.20
CA GLU A 173 7.09 3.95 2.04
C GLU A 173 7.70 3.32 0.77
N HIS A 174 7.29 2.10 0.42
CA HIS A 174 7.84 1.36 -0.71
C HIS A 174 7.03 1.47 -2.00
N SER A 175 5.79 1.95 -1.94
CA SER A 175 4.92 2.13 -3.11
C SER A 175 5.33 3.27 -4.04
N ASP A 176 5.05 3.09 -5.33
CA ASP A 176 4.95 4.19 -6.30
C ASP A 176 3.58 4.92 -6.23
N PRO A 177 3.47 6.13 -6.81
CA PRO A 177 2.21 6.85 -6.96
C PRO A 177 1.12 6.08 -7.71
N GLN A 178 1.50 5.28 -8.72
CA GLN A 178 0.57 4.58 -9.60
C GLN A 178 -0.27 3.53 -8.85
N LEU A 179 0.31 2.84 -7.86
CA LEU A 179 -0.45 1.95 -6.97
C LEU A 179 -1.65 2.70 -6.35
N TRP A 180 -1.42 3.90 -5.81
CA TRP A 180 -2.45 4.64 -5.10
C TRP A 180 -3.49 5.27 -6.00
N ALA A 181 -3.10 5.69 -7.21
CA ALA A 181 -4.05 6.05 -8.27
C ALA A 181 -4.97 4.85 -8.60
N ASN A 182 -4.40 3.65 -8.78
CA ASN A 182 -5.15 2.43 -9.04
C ASN A 182 -6.07 2.01 -7.87
N VAL A 183 -5.59 2.13 -6.63
CA VAL A 183 -6.37 1.87 -5.41
C VAL A 183 -7.61 2.78 -5.36
N CYS A 184 -7.41 4.08 -5.51
CA CYS A 184 -8.47 5.09 -5.47
C CYS A 184 -9.30 5.20 -6.77
N ARG A 185 -9.02 4.37 -7.79
CA ARG A 185 -9.67 4.38 -9.12
C ARG A 185 -9.56 5.72 -9.85
N LEU A 186 -8.43 6.39 -9.68
CA LEU A 186 -8.10 7.67 -10.31
C LEU A 186 -7.61 7.39 -11.73
N ASP A 187 -8.54 7.34 -12.69
CA ASP A 187 -8.23 7.25 -14.12
C ASP A 187 -8.07 8.68 -14.68
N PRO A 188 -6.86 9.13 -15.06
CA PRO A 188 -6.64 10.48 -15.56
C PRO A 188 -7.42 10.77 -16.85
N LYS A 189 -7.85 9.74 -17.59
CA LYS A 189 -8.62 9.87 -18.85
C LYS A 189 -10.13 9.79 -18.65
N LYS A 190 -10.60 9.34 -17.48
CA LYS A 190 -12.04 9.18 -17.17
C LYS A 190 -12.42 9.88 -15.88
N TRP A 191 -11.82 11.04 -15.62
CA TRP A 191 -12.06 11.80 -14.40
C TRP A 191 -13.52 12.25 -14.28
N ASN A 192 -14.31 11.50 -13.52
CA ASN A 192 -15.62 11.94 -13.08
C ASN A 192 -15.41 13.01 -12.01
N VAL A 193 -15.72 14.27 -12.38
CA VAL A 193 -15.46 15.51 -11.61
C VAL A 193 -16.07 15.55 -10.19
N GLY A 194 -16.84 14.54 -9.78
CA GLY A 194 -17.45 14.41 -8.45
C GLY A 194 -16.87 13.33 -7.52
N ALA A 195 -15.77 12.65 -7.86
CA ALA A 195 -15.19 11.60 -7.03
C ALA A 195 -14.32 12.16 -5.88
N THR A 196 -14.96 12.62 -4.79
CA THR A 196 -14.26 13.01 -3.55
C THR A 196 -13.85 11.79 -2.72
N ILE A 197 -12.64 11.81 -2.16
CA ILE A 197 -12.16 10.74 -1.27
C ILE A 197 -12.64 11.00 0.17
N ASP A 198 -13.42 10.08 0.71
CA ASP A 198 -13.81 10.07 2.12
C ASP A 198 -12.58 10.11 3.02
N ASN A 199 -12.59 11.00 4.01
CA ASN A 199 -11.45 11.26 4.89
C ASN A 199 -10.20 11.79 4.14
N SER A 200 -10.41 12.76 3.24
CA SER A 200 -9.36 13.45 2.48
C SER A 200 -8.18 13.93 3.34
N CYS A 201 -8.44 14.42 4.56
CA CYS A 201 -7.41 14.77 5.55
C CYS A 201 -6.44 13.60 5.83
N LYS A 202 -6.95 12.42 6.21
CA LYS A 202 -6.09 11.23 6.39
C LYS A 202 -5.39 10.82 5.09
N TRP A 203 -6.08 10.93 3.96
CA TRP A 203 -5.53 10.59 2.64
C TRP A 203 -4.37 11.51 2.24
N SER A 204 -4.44 12.82 2.54
CA SER A 204 -3.37 13.78 2.20
C SER A 204 -2.04 13.41 2.85
N ARG A 205 -2.07 12.83 4.06
CA ARG A 205 -0.87 12.35 4.76
C ARG A 205 -0.23 11.15 4.07
N ILE A 206 -1.04 10.25 3.53
CA ILE A 206 -0.56 9.10 2.74
C ILE A 206 0.04 9.63 1.44
N VAL A 207 -0.67 10.47 0.69
CA VAL A 207 -0.18 11.09 -0.57
C VAL A 207 1.13 11.84 -0.34
N ALA A 208 1.21 12.70 0.68
CA ALA A 208 2.42 13.44 1.02
C ALA A 208 3.60 12.49 1.33
N LYS A 209 3.37 11.42 2.10
CA LYS A 209 4.41 10.42 2.39
C LYS A 209 4.86 9.70 1.11
N VAL A 210 3.95 9.19 0.29
CA VAL A 210 4.30 8.51 -0.99
C VAL A 210 5.15 9.41 -1.85
N CYS A 211 4.69 10.64 -2.10
CA CYS A 211 5.34 11.59 -3.00
C CYS A 211 6.67 12.15 -2.45
N THR A 212 6.85 12.26 -1.13
CA THR A 212 8.15 12.65 -0.53
C THR A 212 9.21 11.56 -0.59
N HIS A 213 8.83 10.28 -0.75
CA HIS A 213 9.77 9.16 -0.83
C HIS A 213 10.18 8.84 -2.27
N GLN A 214 9.49 9.40 -3.27
CA GLN A 214 9.89 9.29 -4.66
C GLN A 214 11.07 10.22 -4.98
N GLY A 215 12.06 9.70 -5.71
CA GLY A 215 13.10 10.49 -6.35
C GLY A 215 12.55 11.34 -7.49
N GLU A 216 13.29 12.35 -7.93
CA GLU A 216 12.84 13.28 -8.99
C GLU A 216 12.53 12.57 -10.31
N ASP A 217 13.23 11.47 -10.62
CA ASP A 217 13.01 10.67 -11.83
C ASP A 217 11.75 9.77 -11.77
N THR A 218 11.10 9.67 -10.60
CA THR A 218 10.01 8.70 -10.34
C THR A 218 8.65 9.32 -10.01
N LEU A 219 8.61 10.62 -9.67
CA LEU A 219 7.36 11.36 -9.47
C LEU A 219 7.24 12.44 -10.54
N ASP A 220 6.48 12.12 -11.58
CA ASP A 220 6.07 13.10 -12.59
C ASP A 220 4.90 13.97 -12.08
N SER A 221 4.65 15.08 -12.78
CA SER A 221 3.60 16.04 -12.42
C SER A 221 2.18 15.52 -12.66
N GLU A 222 1.95 14.63 -13.63
CA GLU A 222 0.64 14.03 -13.90
C GLU A 222 0.25 13.06 -12.76
N SER A 223 1.18 12.23 -12.30
CA SER A 223 1.03 11.36 -11.12
C SER A 223 0.75 12.16 -9.85
N PHE A 224 1.52 13.22 -9.59
CA PHE A 224 1.31 14.09 -8.43
C PHE A 224 -0.06 14.78 -8.47
N GLN A 225 -0.43 15.35 -9.62
CA GLN A 225 -1.73 16.01 -9.82
C GLN A 225 -2.89 15.03 -9.69
N THR A 226 -2.75 13.81 -10.22
CA THR A 226 -3.75 12.72 -10.11
C THR A 226 -4.02 12.37 -8.65
N LEU A 227 -2.99 12.23 -7.81
CA LEU A 227 -3.16 11.92 -6.39
C LEU A 227 -3.72 13.08 -5.55
N THR A 228 -3.42 14.33 -5.92
CA THR A 228 -3.74 15.53 -5.11
C THR A 228 -5.02 16.26 -5.52
N THR A 229 -5.49 16.08 -6.75
CA THR A 229 -6.76 16.63 -7.22
C THR A 229 -7.97 16.19 -6.36
N PRO A 230 -8.18 14.90 -6.01
CA PRO A 230 -9.36 14.47 -5.24
C PRO A 230 -9.37 14.84 -3.74
N LEU A 231 -8.32 15.48 -3.22
CA LEU A 231 -8.21 15.86 -1.82
C LEU A 231 -9.15 17.04 -1.48
N ALA A 232 -10.35 16.78 -0.98
CA ALA A 232 -11.28 17.85 -0.60
C ALA A 232 -10.74 18.71 0.57
N SER A 233 -9.99 18.10 1.49
CA SER A 233 -9.28 18.75 2.58
C SER A 233 -7.88 18.17 2.75
N ILE A 234 -6.98 18.94 3.36
CA ILE A 234 -5.58 18.60 3.61
C ILE A 234 -5.34 18.56 5.13
N ASP A 235 -4.62 17.57 5.64
CA ASP A 235 -4.13 17.59 7.03
C ASP A 235 -3.06 18.70 7.19
N PRO A 236 -3.20 19.63 8.15
CA PRO A 236 -2.27 20.73 8.34
C PRO A 236 -0.81 20.28 8.50
N SER A 237 -0.57 19.10 9.08
CA SER A 237 0.78 18.56 9.32
C SER A 237 1.57 18.21 8.06
N VAL A 238 0.92 18.12 6.89
CA VAL A 238 1.57 17.81 5.60
C VAL A 238 1.34 18.87 4.51
N ALA A 239 0.60 19.94 4.81
CA ALA A 239 0.26 20.98 3.84
C ALA A 239 1.51 21.67 3.25
N LEU A 240 2.51 21.98 4.08
CA LEU A 240 3.77 22.56 3.61
C LEU A 240 4.61 21.62 2.74
N ASP A 241 4.60 20.31 3.04
CA ASP A 241 5.31 19.31 2.24
C ASP A 241 4.65 19.14 0.86
N LEU A 242 3.31 19.18 0.79
CA LEU A 242 2.58 19.15 -0.49
C LEU A 242 2.85 20.39 -1.34
N CYS A 243 2.83 21.60 -0.76
CA CYS A 243 3.23 22.82 -1.49
C CYS A 243 4.69 22.75 -1.97
N LYS A 244 5.60 22.15 -1.18
CA LYS A 244 7.01 22.01 -1.56
C LYS A 244 7.22 21.02 -2.70
N LEU A 245 6.44 19.94 -2.73
CA LEU A 245 6.40 18.99 -3.84
C LEU A 245 5.85 19.65 -5.11
N GLU A 246 4.79 20.44 -4.99
CA GLU A 246 4.16 21.15 -6.11
C GLU A 246 5.11 22.16 -6.75
N ASP A 247 5.71 23.07 -5.97
CA ASP A 247 6.69 24.03 -6.47
C ASP A 247 7.85 23.32 -7.18
N ARG A 248 8.38 22.22 -6.62
CA ARG A 248 9.49 21.45 -7.22
C ARG A 248 9.11 20.89 -8.61
N LEU A 249 7.85 20.52 -8.81
CA LEU A 249 7.37 19.93 -10.06
C LEU A 249 7.00 20.98 -11.11
N TYR A 250 6.45 22.13 -10.71
CA TYR A 250 5.99 23.17 -11.64
C TYR A 250 6.98 24.31 -11.90
N CYS A 251 7.95 24.58 -11.01
CA CYS A 251 9.01 25.58 -11.27
C CYS A 251 9.99 25.19 -12.40
N LYS A 252 9.88 23.99 -12.99
CA LYS A 252 10.74 23.50 -14.08
C LYS A 252 10.18 23.74 -15.49
N SER A 253 9.00 24.36 -15.65
CA SER A 253 8.48 24.70 -16.99
C SER A 253 8.97 26.07 -17.46
N ASP A 254 9.84 26.10 -18.47
CA ASP A 254 10.49 27.30 -19.05
C ASP A 254 9.52 28.31 -19.74
N ASN A 255 8.21 28.22 -19.51
CA ASN A 255 7.25 29.21 -19.99
C ASN A 255 7.16 30.35 -18.97
N ASP A 256 7.94 31.41 -19.21
CA ASP A 256 8.24 32.57 -18.33
C ASP A 256 7.05 33.38 -17.76
N GLU A 257 5.78 33.02 -18.04
CA GLU A 257 4.62 33.65 -17.40
C GLU A 257 4.30 32.96 -16.07
N ALA A 258 5.02 33.37 -15.01
CA ALA A 258 4.74 32.96 -13.65
C ALA A 258 3.26 33.22 -13.29
N PRO A 259 2.47 32.19 -12.92
CA PRO A 259 1.04 32.37 -12.66
C PRO A 259 0.83 33.28 -11.46
N SER A 260 0.02 34.32 -11.64
CA SER A 260 -0.27 35.33 -10.62
C SER A 260 -1.24 34.86 -9.52
N CYS A 261 -1.68 33.60 -9.59
CA CYS A 261 -2.56 32.97 -8.62
C CYS A 261 -1.98 31.66 -8.09
N LEU A 262 -2.32 31.35 -6.83
CA LEU A 262 -2.00 30.05 -6.24
C LEU A 262 -2.76 28.93 -6.96
N SER A 263 -2.16 27.75 -7.01
CA SER A 263 -2.84 26.55 -7.49
C SER A 263 -4.00 26.15 -6.56
N LEU A 264 -4.95 25.37 -7.06
CA LEU A 264 -6.04 24.80 -6.24
C LEU A 264 -5.52 23.90 -5.11
N LEU A 265 -4.32 23.32 -5.22
CA LEU A 265 -3.70 22.56 -4.12
C LEU A 265 -3.08 23.49 -3.08
N GLN A 266 -2.31 24.50 -3.49
CA GLN A 266 -1.81 25.56 -2.60
C GLN A 266 -2.94 26.27 -1.86
N GLU A 267 -4.07 26.57 -2.51
CA GLU A 267 -5.25 27.15 -1.84
C GLU A 267 -5.81 26.25 -0.73
N ARG A 268 -5.98 24.95 -0.99
CA ARG A 268 -6.43 23.98 0.02
C ARG A 268 -5.42 23.81 1.17
N CYS A 269 -4.13 23.91 0.87
CA CYS A 269 -3.07 23.90 1.88
C CYS A 269 -3.07 25.17 2.73
N VAL A 270 -3.32 26.35 2.14
CA VAL A 270 -3.52 27.61 2.88
C VAL A 270 -4.70 27.50 3.83
N SER A 271 -5.86 27.00 3.36
CA SER A 271 -7.04 26.81 4.23
C SER A 271 -6.70 25.91 5.43
N ALA A 272 -6.13 24.72 5.19
CA ALA A 272 -5.76 23.79 6.26
C ALA A 272 -4.80 24.41 7.29
N LEU A 273 -3.75 25.11 6.84
CA LEU A 273 -2.80 25.78 7.73
C LEU A 273 -3.44 26.95 8.50
N SER A 274 -4.40 27.65 7.91
CA SER A 274 -5.11 28.75 8.57
C SER A 274 -6.14 28.26 9.60
N GLU A 275 -6.76 27.11 9.39
CA GLU A 275 -7.64 26.46 10.37
C GLU A 275 -6.84 26.01 11.61
N ASP A 276 -5.58 25.58 11.43
CA ASP A 276 -4.63 25.27 12.51
C ASP A 276 -3.62 26.40 12.81
N TRP A 277 -4.08 27.66 12.77
CA TRP A 277 -3.23 28.82 13.08
C TRP A 277 -2.62 28.77 14.50
N LYS A 278 -3.26 28.04 15.43
CA LYS A 278 -2.75 27.81 16.78
C LYS A 278 -1.55 26.87 16.77
N GLY A 279 -1.57 25.82 15.94
CA GLY A 279 -0.44 24.94 15.68
C GLY A 279 0.75 25.69 15.07
N LEU A 280 0.51 26.61 14.14
CA LEU A 280 1.56 27.45 13.53
C LEU A 280 2.35 28.29 14.55
N ASN A 281 1.70 28.77 15.62
CA ASN A 281 2.40 29.51 16.68
C ASN A 281 3.31 28.62 17.56
N GLY A 282 3.11 27.30 17.52
CA GLY A 282 3.96 26.30 18.16
C GLY A 282 4.98 25.64 17.21
N SER A 283 5.09 26.11 15.96
CA SER A 283 5.97 25.52 14.95
C SER A 283 7.43 25.48 15.35
N ASP A 284 8.14 24.44 14.91
CA ASP A 284 9.59 24.38 15.02
C ASP A 284 10.27 25.34 14.02
N VAL A 285 11.56 25.62 14.25
CA VAL A 285 12.35 26.52 13.40
C VAL A 285 12.34 26.05 11.93
N LYS A 286 12.31 24.74 11.69
CA LYS A 286 12.33 24.14 10.35
C LYS A 286 11.01 24.35 9.59
N GLN A 287 9.86 24.32 10.27
CA GLN A 287 8.56 24.67 9.70
C GLN A 287 8.50 26.16 9.33
N VAL A 288 9.04 27.04 10.19
CA VAL A 288 9.15 28.48 9.88
C VAL A 288 10.08 28.71 8.69
N GLU A 289 11.23 28.05 8.62
CA GLU A 289 12.15 28.10 7.46
C GLU A 289 11.48 27.59 6.17
N ASN A 290 10.78 26.46 6.21
CA ASN A 290 10.01 25.93 5.08
C ASN A 290 8.92 26.92 4.62
N LEU A 291 8.26 27.60 5.57
CA LEU A 291 7.25 28.61 5.28
C LEU A 291 7.89 29.86 4.64
N MET A 292 9.03 30.34 5.14
CA MET A 292 9.77 31.46 4.54
C MET A 292 10.31 31.17 3.13
N GLN A 293 10.40 29.89 2.73
CA GLN A 293 10.74 29.46 1.36
C GLN A 293 9.53 29.43 0.41
N ARG A 294 8.31 29.83 0.83
CA ARG A 294 7.11 29.88 -0.02
C ARG A 294 7.01 31.23 -0.76
N SER A 295 6.17 31.30 -1.79
CA SER A 295 5.96 32.54 -2.55
C SER A 295 5.33 33.65 -1.69
N PRO A 296 5.58 34.94 -1.98
CA PRO A 296 4.94 36.05 -1.29
C PRO A 296 3.41 35.97 -1.33
N GLU A 297 2.84 35.51 -2.44
CA GLU A 297 1.38 35.35 -2.64
C GLU A 297 0.81 34.30 -1.68
N PHE A 298 1.52 33.19 -1.48
CA PHE A 298 1.14 32.14 -0.53
C PHE A 298 1.16 32.68 0.90
N LEU A 299 2.22 33.39 1.27
CA LEU A 299 2.40 33.96 2.61
C LEU A 299 1.34 35.03 2.93
N VAL A 300 1.06 35.93 1.99
CA VAL A 300 0.02 36.96 2.15
C VAL A 300 -1.36 36.32 2.30
N LYS A 301 -1.69 35.31 1.48
CA LYS A 301 -2.98 34.62 1.58
C LYS A 301 -3.12 33.86 2.90
N LEU A 302 -2.08 33.16 3.34
CA LEU A 302 -2.06 32.46 4.62
C LEU A 302 -2.22 33.43 5.80
N LEU A 303 -1.54 34.57 5.79
CA LEU A 303 -1.67 35.59 6.83
C LEU A 303 -3.10 36.13 6.89
N ILE A 304 -3.68 36.51 5.76
CA ILE A 304 -5.05 37.06 5.68
C ILE A 304 -6.07 36.05 6.20
N GLN A 305 -5.99 34.79 5.77
CA GLN A 305 -6.93 33.76 6.23
C GLN A 305 -6.72 33.43 7.71
N SER A 306 -5.47 33.28 8.18
CA SER A 306 -5.20 32.97 9.61
C SER A 306 -5.68 34.09 10.54
N VAL A 307 -5.52 35.36 10.16
CA VAL A 307 -6.05 36.50 10.93
C VAL A 307 -7.58 36.49 10.95
N LYS A 308 -8.23 36.08 9.86
CA LYS A 308 -9.69 35.93 9.78
C LYS A 308 -10.20 34.81 10.68
N GLU A 309 -9.60 33.62 10.64
CA GLU A 309 -9.97 32.49 11.52
C GLU A 309 -9.73 32.85 13.01
N ALA A 310 -8.62 33.53 13.32
CA ALA A 310 -8.36 34.02 14.67
C ALA A 310 -9.38 35.07 15.14
N SER A 311 -9.83 35.98 14.26
CA SER A 311 -10.87 36.96 14.57
C SER A 311 -12.21 36.28 14.89
N GLN A 312 -12.61 35.29 14.07
CA GLN A 312 -13.87 34.56 14.29
C GLN A 312 -13.86 33.77 15.61
N GLU A 313 -12.72 33.21 16.00
CA GLU A 313 -12.55 32.55 17.30
C GLU A 313 -12.66 33.54 18.46
N VAL A 314 -12.10 34.75 18.34
CA VAL A 314 -12.24 35.81 19.36
C VAL A 314 -13.70 36.26 19.50
N ASP A 315 -14.40 36.46 18.39
CA ASP A 315 -15.83 36.83 18.39
C ASP A 315 -16.69 35.73 19.05
N ARG A 316 -16.41 34.45 18.76
CA ARG A 316 -17.06 33.29 19.39
C ARG A 316 -16.83 33.27 20.91
N LEU A 317 -15.58 33.41 21.35
CA LEU A 317 -15.22 33.40 22.77
C LEU A 317 -15.82 34.60 23.54
N SER A 318 -15.93 35.76 22.88
CA SER A 318 -16.61 36.94 23.45
C SER A 318 -18.11 36.65 23.71
N PHE A 319 -18.80 36.03 22.74
CA PHE A 319 -20.20 35.65 22.89
C PHE A 319 -20.43 34.57 23.98
N GLU A 320 -19.52 33.61 24.10
CA GLU A 320 -19.55 32.59 25.16
C GLU A 320 -19.33 33.23 26.55
N LEU A 321 -18.41 34.18 26.66
CA LEU A 321 -18.15 34.93 27.90
C LEU A 321 -19.36 35.75 28.34
N ASP A 322 -19.99 36.49 27.42
CA ASP A 322 -21.21 37.25 27.68
C ASP A 322 -22.39 36.36 28.12
N SER A 323 -22.49 35.16 27.54
CA SER A 323 -23.51 34.17 27.92
C SER A 323 -23.27 33.62 29.32
N CYS A 324 -22.01 33.34 29.69
CA CYS A 324 -21.63 32.96 31.04
C CYS A 324 -21.89 34.07 32.07
N ASN A 325 -21.54 35.33 31.74
CA ASN A 325 -21.77 36.48 32.61
C ASN A 325 -23.26 36.66 32.94
N LYS A 326 -24.15 36.53 31.94
CA LYS A 326 -25.61 36.56 32.15
C LYS A 326 -26.07 35.46 33.09
N ALA A 327 -25.66 34.21 32.86
CA ALA A 327 -26.02 33.08 33.73
C ALA A 327 -25.57 33.28 35.19
N VAL A 328 -24.39 33.85 35.41
CA VAL A 328 -23.91 34.20 36.77
C VAL A 328 -24.78 35.30 37.41
N THR A 329 -25.18 36.33 36.66
CA THR A 329 -26.07 37.38 37.20
C THR A 329 -27.52 36.93 37.42
N GLU A 330 -28.01 35.97 36.63
CA GLU A 330 -29.40 35.48 36.70
C GLU A 330 -29.59 34.33 37.69
N THR A 331 -28.52 33.67 38.14
CA THR A 331 -28.59 32.63 39.17
C THR A 331 -29.01 33.28 40.50
N PRO A 332 -30.26 33.10 40.97
CA PRO A 332 -30.71 33.79 42.18
C PRO A 332 -29.96 33.19 43.36
N THR A 333 -29.58 34.03 44.34
CA THR A 333 -28.92 33.61 45.59
C THR A 333 -29.84 32.73 46.43
N ARG A 334 -30.00 31.48 46.01
CA ARG A 334 -30.83 30.47 46.67
C ARG A 334 -30.08 30.06 47.93
N ARG A 335 -30.37 30.78 49.01
CA ARG A 335 -29.88 30.52 50.37
C ARG A 335 -29.93 29.01 50.62
N ALA A 336 -28.77 28.41 50.84
CA ALA A 336 -28.68 27.00 51.15
C ALA A 336 -29.29 26.76 52.54
N GLU A 337 -30.54 26.32 52.59
CA GLU A 337 -31.06 25.64 53.77
C GLU A 337 -30.42 24.24 53.84
N PRO A 338 -29.85 23.84 55.00
CA PRO A 338 -29.16 22.57 55.14
C PRO A 338 -30.17 21.42 55.16
N ALA A 339 -30.41 20.81 54.01
CA ALA A 339 -31.24 19.62 53.88
C ALA A 339 -30.54 18.40 54.52
N ILE A 340 -31.05 17.96 55.66
CA ILE A 340 -30.59 16.75 56.36
C ILE A 340 -30.90 15.51 55.49
N ALA A 341 -29.86 14.88 54.95
CA ALA A 341 -29.99 13.71 54.10
C ALA A 341 -30.45 12.48 54.91
N LYS A 342 -31.68 12.01 54.64
CA LYS A 342 -32.12 10.66 55.06
C LYS A 342 -31.66 9.64 54.03
N VAL A 343 -30.81 8.71 54.46
CA VAL A 343 -30.43 7.53 53.68
C VAL A 343 -31.61 6.56 53.62
N SER A 344 -32.12 6.27 52.43
CA SER A 344 -33.03 5.14 52.19
C SER A 344 -32.70 4.48 50.84
N GLY A 345 -32.20 3.25 50.89
CA GLY A 345 -31.75 2.52 49.70
C GLY A 345 -32.84 1.72 48.99
N LYS A 346 -32.60 1.47 47.70
CA LYS A 346 -33.12 0.44 46.77
C LYS A 346 -32.15 0.49 45.58
N ARG A 347 -31.46 -0.55 45.11
CA ARG A 347 -31.73 -2.01 44.97
C ARG A 347 -32.77 -2.31 43.89
N GLY A 348 -32.26 -2.74 42.73
CA GLY A 348 -32.94 -3.04 41.46
C GLY A 348 -31.88 -2.92 40.36
N ARG A 349 -31.22 -4.01 39.97
CA ARG A 349 -31.61 -4.96 38.91
C ARG A 349 -31.52 -4.37 37.51
N ASP A 350 -31.10 -5.05 36.45
CA ASP A 350 -30.41 -6.33 36.13
C ASP A 350 -30.74 -6.52 34.63
N GLU A 351 -29.86 -7.14 33.83
CA GLU A 351 -30.19 -7.78 32.52
C GLU A 351 -30.73 -6.82 31.42
N ASP A 352 -30.95 -7.19 30.15
CA ASP A 352 -30.16 -7.90 29.11
C ASP A 352 -30.65 -7.32 27.74
N ASP A 353 -30.13 -7.57 26.53
CA ASP A 353 -29.13 -8.51 25.96
C ASP A 353 -28.31 -7.72 24.89
N GLY A 354 -27.48 -8.22 23.96
CA GLY A 354 -27.13 -9.59 23.57
C GLY A 354 -27.65 -10.04 22.19
N GLU A 355 -27.35 -9.32 21.10
CA GLU A 355 -27.63 -9.84 19.75
C GLU A 355 -26.46 -9.63 18.76
N TYR A 356 -25.68 -10.69 18.54
CA TYR A 356 -24.56 -10.76 17.59
C TYR A 356 -25.07 -11.33 16.25
N GLN A 357 -25.37 -10.46 15.28
CA GLN A 357 -25.73 -10.92 13.93
C GLN A 357 -24.51 -11.41 13.15
N ARG A 358 -24.45 -12.72 12.88
CA ARG A 358 -23.57 -13.30 11.87
C ARG A 358 -24.18 -13.12 10.48
N TYR A 359 -23.53 -12.35 9.61
CA TYR A 359 -23.78 -12.39 8.18
C TYR A 359 -22.81 -13.36 7.50
N TYR A 360 -23.35 -14.44 6.94
CA TYR A 360 -22.67 -15.24 5.92
C TYR A 360 -22.64 -14.45 4.61
N TRP A 361 -21.51 -14.51 3.90
CA TRP A 361 -21.41 -14.05 2.51
C TRP A 361 -21.18 -15.26 1.59
N GLU A 362 -22.14 -15.52 0.72
CA GLU A 362 -21.96 -16.35 -0.46
C GLU A 362 -21.57 -15.44 -1.64
N VAL A 363 -20.29 -15.41 -2.01
CA VAL A 363 -19.84 -15.11 -3.38
C VAL A 363 -18.54 -15.87 -3.62
N TRP A 364 -18.56 -16.85 -4.51
CA TRP A 364 -17.67 -17.07 -5.67
C TRP A 364 -17.98 -18.42 -6.32
#